data_AF-S0G0D9-F1
#
_entry.id   AF-S0G0D9-F1
#
_cell.length_a   1.000
_cell.length_b   1.000
_cell.length_c   1.000
_cell.angle_alpha   90.00
_cell.angle_beta   90.00
_cell.angle_gamma   90.00
#
_symmetry.space_group_name_H-M   'P 1'
#
loop_
_entity.id
_entity.type
_entity.pdbx_description
1 polymer ?
#
loop_
_entity_poly.entity_id
_entity_poly.type
_entity_poly.pdbx_seq_one_letter_code
_entity_poly.pdbx_strand_id
1 'polypeptide(L)'
;MTDMRVWAPKAGKVTLHSNDQVLAMTQDAGGWWHVDAPFMHHGVDYAFAVDGNGPFPDPRSFWQPNGIHGFSRWVDHSVFEWTDAGWQQPPLGSAVIYELHLGTFTSEGTCDAAVGRLDHLVTLGITHVELMPVAQFSGDRGWGYDGVDLYAPHQAYGGPEGLKRLVDACHQRGLAVLLDVVYNHLGPAGNYLNQFGPYFTDRYATPWGEAVNFDEQDSHEVRQFFIDNAVMWLKDYHFDGLRIDAVHAILDRSAIHFLEALANAVKNLETALGRHLVLIAESDLNDPRVIRSPAVGGYGIDAQWNEDFHHALHAVLTGENQGYYQDFGTLAQLAKVLTKGVVYDGCYSVYRRRCHGRPATGISGTRFVGCLQNHDQVGNRALGERTSRLLSPGLLKIGAALVMTSSFVPMLFQGEEWGASTPFLYFTDHREPELGEAVKRGRRKEFAAFGWESEEIPDPQDEETFAQSRLNWEERQEENSRHMLAWHQSLIALRRRLSCLTDGETEQVSVIFDETERWLTMTRGPVLVTCNFAETPRTISCADAKDKKMVLSSTDDIVVEDTTLMLPAHAVAILFG
;
A
#
# COMPACT_ATOMS: atom_id res chain seq x y z
N MET A 1 -34.42 -13.03 11.46
CA MET A 1 -33.86 -14.26 12.04
C MET A 1 -32.47 -14.38 11.44
N THR A 2 -31.44 -14.54 12.27
CA THR A 2 -30.05 -14.59 11.79
C THR A 2 -29.75 -16.01 11.31
N ASP A 3 -29.55 -16.17 10.00
CA ASP A 3 -29.19 -17.44 9.36
C ASP A 3 -27.67 -17.53 9.29
N MET A 4 -27.07 -18.39 10.12
CA MET A 4 -25.61 -18.58 10.19
C MET A 4 -25.17 -19.55 9.11
N ARG A 5 -24.15 -19.20 8.33
CA ARG A 5 -23.69 -20.02 7.20
C ARG A 5 -22.18 -20.22 7.19
N VAL A 6 -21.75 -21.39 6.75
CA VAL A 6 -20.34 -21.66 6.48
C VAL A 6 -20.18 -22.62 5.30
N TRP A 7 -19.21 -22.36 4.43
CA TRP A 7 -18.91 -23.24 3.31
C TRP A 7 -17.95 -24.34 3.75
N ALA A 8 -18.43 -25.59 3.75
CA ALA A 8 -17.64 -26.75 4.12
C ALA A 8 -18.02 -27.96 3.24
N PRO A 9 -17.61 -27.95 1.96
CA PRO A 9 -18.17 -28.83 0.93
C PRO A 9 -17.85 -30.31 1.12
N LYS A 10 -16.78 -30.62 1.85
CA LYS A 10 -16.30 -31.98 2.10
C LYS A 10 -16.74 -32.53 3.46
N ALA A 11 -17.37 -31.71 4.30
CA ALA A 11 -17.78 -32.10 5.64
C ALA A 11 -18.95 -33.11 5.61
N GLY A 12 -18.96 -34.04 6.55
CA GLY A 12 -20.11 -34.91 6.83
C GLY A 12 -21.03 -34.36 7.94
N LYS A 13 -20.50 -33.49 8.80
CA LYS A 13 -21.22 -32.84 9.90
C LYS A 13 -20.60 -31.50 10.24
N VAL A 14 -21.43 -30.48 10.37
CA VAL A 14 -21.03 -29.17 10.92
C VAL A 14 -21.93 -28.80 12.11
N THR A 15 -21.34 -28.22 13.15
CA THR A 15 -22.07 -27.68 14.30
C THR A 15 -21.62 -26.26 14.63
N LEU A 16 -22.57 -25.39 14.94
CA LEU A 16 -22.34 -24.06 15.50
C LEU A 16 -22.24 -24.16 17.02
N HIS A 17 -21.15 -23.63 17.60
CA HIS A 17 -20.92 -23.51 19.03
C HIS A 17 -21.07 -22.05 19.42
N SER A 18 -21.90 -21.74 20.40
CA SER A 18 -22.05 -20.38 20.92
C SER A 18 -22.61 -20.43 22.34
N ASN A 19 -21.93 -19.76 23.29
CA ASN A 19 -22.19 -19.91 24.72
C ASN A 19 -22.18 -21.41 25.12
N ASP A 20 -23.18 -21.87 25.89
CA ASP A 20 -23.35 -23.29 26.26
C ASP A 20 -24.18 -24.10 25.22
N GLN A 21 -24.42 -23.55 24.03
CA GLN A 21 -25.23 -24.20 22.99
C GLN A 21 -24.36 -24.78 21.87
N VAL A 22 -24.74 -25.98 21.44
CA VAL A 22 -24.20 -26.64 20.24
C VAL A 22 -25.37 -26.97 19.33
N LEU A 23 -25.42 -26.32 18.16
CA LEU A 23 -26.48 -26.50 17.18
C LEU A 23 -25.95 -27.29 15.99
N ALA A 24 -26.65 -28.35 15.60
CA ALA A 24 -26.38 -29.05 14.36
C ALA A 24 -26.81 -28.18 13.17
N MET A 25 -25.92 -28.04 12.18
CA MET A 25 -26.21 -27.33 10.95
C MET A 25 -26.75 -28.29 9.89
N THR A 26 -27.55 -27.76 8.98
CA THR A 26 -28.09 -28.50 7.82
C THR A 26 -27.29 -28.16 6.59
N GLN A 27 -26.96 -29.17 5.78
CA GLN A 27 -26.24 -28.96 4.52
C GLN A 27 -27.23 -28.55 3.42
N ASP A 28 -26.88 -27.48 2.72
CA ASP A 28 -27.54 -26.96 1.53
C ASP A 28 -26.83 -27.38 0.23
N ALA A 29 -27.36 -26.93 -0.91
CA ALA A 29 -26.68 -27.08 -2.20
C ALA A 29 -25.29 -26.40 -2.21
N GLY A 30 -24.37 -26.93 -3.01
CA GLY A 30 -23.06 -26.31 -3.23
C GLY A 30 -22.06 -26.44 -2.05
N GLY A 31 -22.38 -27.24 -1.03
CA GLY A 31 -21.48 -27.48 0.10
C GLY A 31 -21.57 -26.46 1.23
N TRP A 32 -22.59 -25.59 1.20
CA TRP A 32 -22.90 -24.68 2.29
C TRP A 32 -23.63 -25.39 3.42
N TRP A 33 -23.38 -24.96 4.64
CA TRP A 33 -24.08 -25.40 5.84
C TRP A 33 -24.75 -24.20 6.48
N HIS A 34 -25.97 -24.38 7.00
CA HIS A 34 -26.71 -23.29 7.62
C HIS A 34 -27.47 -23.70 8.89
N VAL A 35 -27.76 -22.73 9.75
CA VAL A 35 -28.64 -22.89 10.92
C VAL A 35 -29.27 -21.57 11.34
N ASP A 36 -30.56 -21.61 11.66
CA ASP A 36 -31.25 -20.47 12.27
C ASP A 36 -30.74 -20.27 13.71
N ALA A 37 -30.09 -19.12 13.95
CA ALA A 37 -29.57 -18.73 15.26
C ALA A 37 -30.20 -17.40 15.72
N PRO A 38 -31.47 -17.40 16.17
CA PRO A 38 -32.19 -16.17 16.54
C PRO A 38 -31.58 -15.43 17.73
N PHE A 39 -30.71 -16.09 18.51
CA PHE A 39 -29.96 -15.46 19.61
C PHE A 39 -28.71 -14.72 19.14
N MET A 40 -28.33 -14.82 17.86
CA MET A 40 -27.14 -14.16 17.34
C MET A 40 -27.40 -12.65 17.17
N HIS A 41 -26.79 -11.86 18.06
CA HIS A 41 -26.82 -10.40 18.06
C HIS A 41 -25.40 -9.86 18.27
N HIS A 42 -25.21 -8.55 18.07
CA HIS A 42 -23.92 -7.90 18.25
C HIS A 42 -23.27 -8.32 19.57
N GLY A 43 -22.03 -8.80 19.51
CA GLY A 43 -21.24 -9.17 20.68
C GLY A 43 -21.33 -10.65 21.10
N VAL A 44 -22.14 -11.47 20.43
CA VAL A 44 -22.23 -12.92 20.74
C VAL A 44 -21.03 -13.67 20.17
N ASP A 45 -20.36 -14.44 21.02
CA ASP A 45 -19.24 -15.31 20.63
C ASP A 45 -19.74 -16.62 20.02
N TYR A 46 -19.10 -17.06 18.93
CA TYR A 46 -19.41 -18.29 18.22
C TYR A 46 -18.20 -18.88 17.50
N ALA A 47 -18.30 -20.16 17.17
CA ALA A 47 -17.29 -20.91 16.41
C ALA A 47 -17.94 -22.13 15.73
N PHE A 48 -17.25 -22.73 14.76
CA PHE A 48 -17.74 -23.92 14.04
C PHE A 48 -16.89 -25.14 14.34
N ALA A 49 -17.52 -26.30 14.48
CA ALA A 49 -16.83 -27.58 14.47
C ALA A 49 -17.19 -28.38 13.22
N VAL A 50 -16.19 -28.98 12.58
CA VAL A 50 -16.30 -29.71 11.31
C VAL A 50 -15.85 -31.14 11.53
N ASP A 51 -16.76 -32.10 11.29
CA ASP A 51 -16.53 -33.54 11.48
C ASP A 51 -15.97 -33.93 12.87
N GLY A 52 -16.34 -33.16 13.89
CA GLY A 52 -15.90 -33.37 15.27
C GLY A 52 -14.56 -32.72 15.62
N ASN A 53 -13.91 -32.05 14.68
CA ASN A 53 -12.72 -31.22 14.92
C ASN A 53 -13.11 -29.78 15.24
N GLY A 54 -12.29 -29.10 16.04
CA GLY A 54 -12.52 -27.73 16.49
C GLY A 54 -13.06 -27.68 17.93
N PRO A 55 -13.79 -26.61 18.30
CA PRO A 55 -14.31 -25.57 17.43
C PRO A 55 -13.21 -24.63 16.88
N PHE A 56 -13.40 -24.15 15.65
CA PHE A 56 -12.54 -23.23 14.92
C PHE A 56 -13.27 -21.88 14.73
N PRO A 57 -12.53 -20.76 14.66
CA PRO A 57 -13.12 -19.48 14.27
C PRO A 57 -13.79 -19.55 12.89
N ASP A 58 -14.72 -18.64 12.65
CA ASP A 58 -15.37 -18.49 11.35
C ASP A 58 -14.36 -18.00 10.30
N PRO A 59 -14.21 -18.69 9.14
CA PRO A 59 -13.50 -18.17 7.97
C PRO A 59 -13.86 -16.73 7.60
N ARG A 60 -15.11 -16.32 7.84
CA ARG A 60 -15.66 -14.98 7.58
C ARG A 60 -15.90 -14.20 8.88
N SER A 61 -15.09 -14.44 9.91
CA SER A 61 -15.19 -13.74 11.20
C SER A 61 -15.08 -12.23 11.02
N PHE A 62 -16.08 -11.48 11.46
CA PHE A 62 -16.03 -10.01 11.48
C PHE A 62 -15.27 -9.44 12.68
N TRP A 63 -15.00 -10.25 13.71
CA TRP A 63 -14.34 -9.78 14.93
C TRP A 63 -13.71 -10.93 15.72
N GLN A 64 -12.43 -10.79 16.07
CA GLN A 64 -11.64 -11.76 16.83
C GLN A 64 -11.11 -11.15 18.14
N PRO A 65 -11.97 -10.94 19.16
CA PRO A 65 -11.57 -10.24 20.38
C PRO A 65 -10.53 -10.98 21.22
N ASN A 66 -10.41 -12.31 21.04
CA ASN A 66 -9.51 -13.17 21.79
C ASN A 66 -8.38 -13.76 20.92
N GLY A 67 -8.07 -13.10 19.79
CA GLY A 67 -7.04 -13.52 18.84
C GLY A 67 -7.49 -14.60 17.86
N ILE A 68 -6.61 -14.96 16.92
CA ILE A 68 -6.87 -15.83 15.75
C ILE A 68 -7.30 -17.27 16.04
N HIS A 69 -7.14 -17.74 17.28
CA HIS A 69 -7.59 -19.07 17.70
C HIS A 69 -8.88 -19.04 18.52
N GLY A 70 -9.32 -17.84 18.90
CA GLY A 70 -10.48 -17.64 19.76
C GLY A 70 -11.80 -17.86 19.01
N PHE A 71 -12.90 -17.81 19.78
CA PHE A 71 -14.22 -17.71 19.20
C PHE A 71 -14.37 -16.37 18.48
N SER A 72 -14.98 -16.42 17.30
CA SER A 72 -15.41 -15.25 16.55
C SER A 72 -16.54 -14.55 17.28
N ARG A 73 -16.64 -13.24 17.12
CA ARG A 73 -17.72 -12.44 17.71
C ARG A 73 -18.58 -11.84 16.62
N TRP A 74 -19.89 -11.97 16.78
CA TRP A 74 -20.85 -11.44 15.82
C TRP A 74 -20.84 -9.91 15.83
N VAL A 75 -20.80 -9.31 14.63
CA VAL A 75 -20.88 -7.86 14.43
C VAL A 75 -22.16 -7.53 13.69
N ASP A 76 -23.03 -6.77 14.34
CA ASP A 76 -24.07 -6.03 13.63
C ASP A 76 -23.50 -4.69 13.16
N HIS A 77 -23.33 -4.55 11.85
CA HIS A 77 -22.75 -3.33 11.27
C HIS A 77 -23.64 -2.09 11.43
N SER A 78 -24.95 -2.26 11.67
CA SER A 78 -25.91 -1.17 11.82
C SER A 78 -25.85 -0.47 13.18
N VAL A 79 -25.13 -1.05 14.16
CA VAL A 79 -24.93 -0.46 15.49
C VAL A 79 -24.07 0.81 15.42
N PHE A 80 -23.17 0.91 14.43
CA PHE A 80 -22.35 2.10 14.24
C PHE A 80 -23.11 3.16 13.43
N GLU A 81 -23.29 4.34 14.01
CA GLU A 81 -23.94 5.47 13.35
C GLU A 81 -22.90 6.30 12.57
N TRP A 82 -22.87 6.12 11.26
CA TRP A 82 -22.03 6.92 10.36
C TRP A 82 -22.52 8.36 10.25
N THR A 83 -21.59 9.30 10.10
CA THR A 83 -21.85 10.73 9.91
C THR A 83 -21.42 11.25 8.53
N ASP A 84 -20.91 10.36 7.68
CA ASP A 84 -20.38 10.63 6.35
C ASP A 84 -21.47 10.63 5.25
N ALA A 85 -22.71 10.95 5.60
CA ALA A 85 -23.81 11.00 4.64
C ALA A 85 -23.52 12.01 3.54
N GLY A 86 -23.44 11.54 2.29
CA GLY A 86 -23.11 12.37 1.12
C GLY A 86 -21.61 12.62 0.93
N TRP A 87 -20.75 11.92 1.69
CA TRP A 87 -19.31 11.86 1.43
C TRP A 87 -19.03 11.39 0.01
N GLN A 88 -18.02 11.99 -0.60
CA GLN A 88 -17.47 11.55 -1.88
C GLN A 88 -15.99 11.86 -1.93
N GLN A 89 -15.17 10.86 -2.24
CA GLN A 89 -13.73 11.08 -2.28
C GLN A 89 -13.29 11.98 -3.45
N PRO A 90 -12.17 12.71 -3.30
CA PRO A 90 -11.50 13.36 -4.42
C PRO A 90 -11.07 12.32 -5.49
N PRO A 91 -11.06 12.68 -6.79
CA PRO A 91 -10.58 11.76 -7.83
C PRO A 91 -9.13 11.32 -7.61
N LEU A 92 -8.84 10.04 -7.87
CA LEU A 92 -7.49 9.47 -7.69
C LEU A 92 -6.39 10.26 -8.43
N GLY A 93 -6.65 10.79 -9.63
CA GLY A 93 -5.65 11.59 -10.36
C GLY A 93 -5.22 12.88 -9.64
N SER A 94 -6.07 13.40 -8.74
CA SER A 94 -5.76 14.55 -7.88
C SER A 94 -5.17 14.15 -6.52
N ALA A 95 -5.02 12.85 -6.27
CA ALA A 95 -4.63 12.35 -4.97
C ALA A 95 -3.18 12.73 -4.62
N VAL A 96 -2.99 12.85 -3.32
CA VAL A 96 -1.71 12.75 -2.61
C VAL A 96 -1.98 11.73 -1.52
N ILE A 97 -1.40 10.54 -1.70
CA ILE A 97 -1.61 9.38 -0.85
C ILE A 97 -0.61 9.44 0.32
N TYR A 98 -1.06 9.09 1.51
CA TYR A 98 -0.23 8.96 2.70
C TYR A 98 -0.38 7.56 3.26
N GLU A 99 0.65 6.73 3.08
CA GLU A 99 0.68 5.37 3.60
C GLU A 99 0.99 5.39 5.11
N LEU A 100 0.18 4.66 5.87
CA LEU A 100 0.15 4.68 7.33
C LEU A 100 0.05 3.27 7.92
N HIS A 101 0.92 2.99 8.89
CA HIS A 101 0.87 1.80 9.73
C HIS A 101 0.29 2.13 11.10
N LEU A 102 -0.91 1.62 11.40
CA LEU A 102 -1.65 1.99 12.63
C LEU A 102 -0.85 1.76 13.91
N GLY A 103 -0.14 0.64 14.01
CA GLY A 103 0.62 0.27 15.20
C GLY A 103 1.83 1.18 15.51
N THR A 104 2.36 1.89 14.51
CA THR A 104 3.57 2.72 14.67
C THR A 104 3.36 4.20 14.35
N PHE A 105 2.21 4.56 13.78
CA PHE A 105 1.89 5.95 13.48
C PHE A 105 1.74 6.80 14.75
N THR A 106 1.31 6.22 15.87
CA THR A 106 1.19 6.88 17.17
C THR A 106 1.82 6.03 18.27
N SER A 107 2.08 6.63 19.44
CA SER A 107 2.60 5.91 20.61
C SER A 107 1.66 4.79 21.08
N GLU A 108 0.36 5.01 20.98
CA GLU A 108 -0.69 4.10 21.39
C GLU A 108 -0.91 3.00 20.35
N GLY A 109 -0.70 3.30 19.06
CA GLY A 109 -0.80 2.33 17.98
C GLY A 109 -2.23 1.90 17.65
N THR A 110 -3.21 2.79 17.77
CA THR A 110 -4.65 2.49 17.61
C THR A 110 -5.34 3.42 16.62
N CYS A 111 -6.49 2.98 16.11
CA CYS A 111 -7.37 3.78 15.26
C CYS A 111 -7.76 5.11 15.93
N ASP A 112 -8.15 5.08 17.20
CA ASP A 112 -8.59 6.28 17.94
C ASP A 112 -7.43 7.27 18.15
N ALA A 113 -6.21 6.77 18.38
CA ALA A 113 -5.03 7.64 18.47
C ALA A 113 -4.68 8.27 17.12
N ALA A 114 -4.82 7.52 16.01
CA ALA A 114 -4.62 8.05 14.66
C ALA A 114 -5.60 9.19 14.32
N VAL A 115 -6.85 9.12 14.81
CA VAL A 115 -7.84 10.23 14.67
C VAL A 115 -7.27 11.55 15.20
N GLY A 116 -6.53 11.51 16.32
CA GLY A 116 -5.89 12.70 16.92
C GLY A 116 -4.79 13.35 16.07
N ARG A 117 -4.40 12.74 14.94
CA ARG A 117 -3.36 13.23 14.02
C ARG A 117 -3.90 13.60 12.64
N LEU A 118 -5.18 13.41 12.35
CA LEU A 118 -5.74 13.69 11.02
C LEU A 118 -5.63 15.18 10.62
N ASP A 119 -5.71 16.11 11.57
CA ASP A 119 -5.57 17.54 11.29
C ASP A 119 -4.18 17.90 10.72
N HIS A 120 -3.15 17.15 11.09
CA HIS A 120 -1.82 17.28 10.50
C HIS A 120 -1.83 16.86 9.02
N LEU A 121 -2.47 15.75 8.68
CA LEU A 121 -2.58 15.26 7.30
C LEU A 121 -3.38 16.23 6.42
N VAL A 122 -4.49 16.77 6.94
CA VAL A 122 -5.27 17.81 6.27
C VAL A 122 -4.44 19.07 6.03
N THR A 123 -3.69 19.52 7.05
CA THR A 123 -2.82 20.71 6.95
C THR A 123 -1.67 20.51 5.98
N LEU A 124 -1.10 19.31 5.93
CA LEU A 124 -0.09 18.93 4.94
C LEU A 124 -0.65 18.95 3.51
N GLY A 125 -1.96 18.72 3.37
CA GLY A 125 -2.67 18.73 2.09
C GLY A 125 -2.90 17.34 1.51
N ILE A 126 -2.76 16.30 2.33
CA ILE A 126 -3.12 14.91 1.99
C ILE A 126 -4.60 14.83 1.62
N THR A 127 -4.93 13.90 0.74
CA THR A 127 -6.30 13.67 0.28
C THR A 127 -6.75 12.23 0.47
N HIS A 128 -5.80 11.28 0.47
CA HIS A 128 -6.05 9.86 0.62
C HIS A 128 -5.09 9.32 1.69
N VAL A 129 -5.62 8.62 2.69
CA VAL A 129 -4.86 7.85 3.66
C VAL A 129 -4.90 6.40 3.21
N GLU A 130 -3.76 5.78 2.99
CA GLU A 130 -3.65 4.35 2.69
C GLU A 130 -3.22 3.61 3.96
N LEU A 131 -4.13 2.81 4.51
CA LEU A 131 -3.81 1.98 5.68
C LEU A 131 -3.13 0.70 5.20
N MET A 132 -1.98 0.38 5.80
CA MET A 132 -1.41 -0.96 5.75
C MET A 132 -2.42 -2.01 6.26
N PRO A 133 -2.25 -3.31 5.93
CA PRO A 133 -3.31 -4.29 6.16
C PRO A 133 -3.77 -4.37 7.61
N VAL A 134 -5.09 -4.40 7.79
CA VAL A 134 -5.73 -4.45 9.12
C VAL A 134 -6.41 -5.77 9.41
N ALA A 135 -6.30 -6.77 8.52
CA ALA A 135 -6.80 -8.11 8.77
C ALA A 135 -6.14 -8.70 10.03
N GLN A 136 -6.90 -9.41 10.85
CA GLN A 136 -6.38 -9.98 12.09
C GLN A 136 -5.30 -11.03 11.81
N PHE A 137 -4.17 -10.90 12.52
CA PHE A 137 -3.00 -11.76 12.47
C PHE A 137 -2.59 -12.21 13.89
N SER A 138 -1.53 -13.03 13.99
CA SER A 138 -1.01 -13.54 15.27
C SER A 138 -0.25 -12.45 16.04
N GLY A 139 -0.56 -12.32 17.33
CA GLY A 139 0.08 -11.34 18.21
C GLY A 139 -0.57 -9.97 18.15
N ASP A 140 0.11 -8.99 18.77
CA ASP A 140 -0.39 -7.62 18.91
C ASP A 140 0.39 -6.63 18.03
N ARG A 141 1.45 -7.09 17.34
CA ARG A 141 2.37 -6.29 16.52
C ARG A 141 2.77 -7.05 15.26
N GLY A 142 2.66 -6.38 14.12
CA GLY A 142 3.00 -6.90 12.81
C GLY A 142 2.65 -5.86 11.75
N TRP A 143 3.22 -5.96 10.56
CA TRP A 143 2.92 -5.05 9.45
C TRP A 143 1.50 -5.25 8.88
N GLY A 144 0.91 -6.44 9.07
CA GLY A 144 -0.42 -6.78 8.57
C GLY A 144 -0.44 -7.90 7.53
N TYR A 145 0.70 -8.19 6.88
CA TYR A 145 0.77 -9.19 5.79
C TYR A 145 0.59 -10.64 6.24
N ASP A 146 0.73 -10.92 7.55
CA ASP A 146 0.43 -12.23 8.15
C ASP A 146 -1.08 -12.41 8.49
N GLY A 147 -1.97 -11.63 7.88
CA GLY A 147 -3.41 -11.70 8.11
C GLY A 147 -3.99 -13.09 7.80
N VAL A 148 -4.86 -13.59 8.68
CA VAL A 148 -5.56 -14.88 8.48
C VAL A 148 -7.07 -14.78 8.57
N ASP A 149 -7.61 -13.95 9.47
CA ASP A 149 -9.05 -13.67 9.52
C ASP A 149 -9.33 -12.40 8.72
N LEU A 150 -9.36 -12.54 7.39
CA LEU A 150 -9.38 -11.42 6.43
C LEU A 150 -10.56 -10.46 6.61
N TYR A 151 -11.62 -10.89 7.27
CA TYR A 151 -12.85 -10.13 7.52
C TYR A 151 -12.82 -9.37 8.86
N ALA A 152 -11.88 -9.69 9.75
CA ALA A 152 -11.79 -9.12 11.08
C ALA A 152 -10.72 -8.02 11.12
N PRO A 153 -11.07 -6.78 11.47
CA PRO A 153 -10.10 -5.77 11.84
C PRO A 153 -9.29 -6.21 13.06
N HIS A 154 -7.99 -5.95 13.02
CA HIS A 154 -7.05 -6.35 14.06
C HIS A 154 -7.44 -5.78 15.42
N GLN A 155 -7.65 -6.65 16.40
CA GLN A 155 -8.15 -6.29 17.72
C GLN A 155 -7.25 -5.28 18.43
N ALA A 156 -5.92 -5.43 18.32
CA ALA A 156 -4.96 -4.51 18.95
C ALA A 156 -5.06 -3.07 18.42
N TYR A 157 -5.57 -2.85 17.20
CA TYR A 157 -5.76 -1.50 16.65
C TYR A 157 -7.08 -0.84 17.12
N GLY A 158 -7.98 -1.61 17.74
CA GLY A 158 -9.29 -1.13 18.20
C GLY A 158 -10.49 -1.90 17.62
N GLY A 159 -10.24 -2.95 16.82
CA GLY A 159 -11.29 -3.81 16.28
C GLY A 159 -12.29 -3.09 15.35
N PRO A 160 -13.48 -3.68 15.14
CA PRO A 160 -14.48 -3.16 14.20
C PRO A 160 -14.88 -1.71 14.44
N GLU A 161 -15.21 -1.34 15.67
CA GLU A 161 -15.70 -0.01 15.97
C GLU A 161 -14.59 1.05 15.89
N GLY A 162 -13.38 0.73 16.34
CA GLY A 162 -12.24 1.63 16.24
C GLY A 162 -11.93 1.98 14.79
N LEU A 163 -11.95 0.97 13.91
CA LEU A 163 -11.73 1.19 12.47
C LEU A 163 -12.82 2.06 11.85
N LYS A 164 -14.10 1.82 12.16
CA LYS A 164 -15.20 2.66 11.67
C LYS A 164 -15.08 4.10 12.15
N ARG A 165 -14.72 4.34 13.43
CA ARG A 165 -14.46 5.69 13.95
C ARG A 165 -13.35 6.41 13.21
N LEU A 166 -12.28 5.70 12.86
CA LEU A 166 -11.19 6.29 12.08
C LEU A 166 -11.66 6.70 10.68
N VAL A 167 -12.34 5.81 9.95
CA VAL A 167 -12.84 6.10 8.60
C VAL A 167 -13.82 7.26 8.62
N ASP A 168 -14.79 7.27 9.54
CA ASP A 168 -15.77 8.34 9.68
C ASP A 168 -15.08 9.69 9.98
N ALA A 169 -14.08 9.69 10.87
CA ALA A 169 -13.29 10.88 11.19
C ALA A 169 -12.43 11.40 10.03
N CYS A 170 -11.96 10.51 9.14
CA CYS A 170 -11.30 10.86 7.89
C CYS A 170 -12.28 11.55 6.93
N HIS A 171 -13.47 10.96 6.71
CA HIS A 171 -14.50 11.52 5.82
C HIS A 171 -14.97 12.90 6.29
N GLN A 172 -15.21 13.09 7.59
CA GLN A 172 -15.53 14.40 8.17
C GLN A 172 -14.47 15.48 7.88
N ARG A 173 -13.21 15.07 7.64
CA ARG A 173 -12.06 15.94 7.36
C ARG A 173 -11.72 16.06 5.88
N GLY A 174 -12.49 15.43 4.99
CA GLY A 174 -12.20 15.46 3.57
C GLY A 174 -11.08 14.52 3.14
N LEU A 175 -10.76 13.50 3.95
CA LEU A 175 -9.75 12.49 3.66
C LEU A 175 -10.42 11.21 3.21
N ALA A 176 -10.07 10.73 2.02
CA ALA A 176 -10.40 9.40 1.57
C ALA A 176 -9.56 8.35 2.31
N VAL A 177 -10.08 7.14 2.46
CA VAL A 177 -9.36 6.03 3.10
C VAL A 177 -9.28 4.84 2.15
N LEU A 178 -8.06 4.45 1.83
CA LEU A 178 -7.70 3.25 1.08
C LEU A 178 -7.25 2.18 2.07
N LEU A 179 -7.58 0.92 1.80
CA LEU A 179 -7.11 -0.22 2.60
C LEU A 179 -6.24 -1.14 1.77
N ASP A 180 -5.05 -1.48 2.28
CA ASP A 180 -4.25 -2.56 1.76
C ASP A 180 -4.84 -3.93 2.14
N VAL A 181 -5.04 -4.79 1.13
CA VAL A 181 -5.63 -6.12 1.25
C VAL A 181 -4.74 -7.18 0.62
N VAL A 182 -4.59 -8.30 1.34
CA VAL A 182 -3.73 -9.42 0.93
C VAL A 182 -4.57 -10.58 0.43
N TYR A 183 -4.61 -10.77 -0.88
CA TYR A 183 -5.39 -11.84 -1.55
C TYR A 183 -4.53 -12.90 -2.22
N ASN A 184 -3.20 -12.77 -2.16
CA ASN A 184 -2.27 -13.70 -2.81
C ASN A 184 -1.81 -14.85 -1.88
N HIS A 185 -1.84 -14.64 -0.56
CA HIS A 185 -1.51 -15.65 0.46
C HIS A 185 -2.26 -15.35 1.78
N LEU A 186 -2.13 -16.26 2.75
CA LEU A 186 -2.57 -16.06 4.14
C LEU A 186 -1.39 -16.26 5.08
N GLY A 187 -1.47 -15.64 6.25
CA GLY A 187 -0.44 -15.76 7.30
C GLY A 187 -0.20 -17.19 7.78
N PRO A 188 0.99 -17.47 8.33
CA PRO A 188 1.45 -18.83 8.68
C PRO A 188 0.83 -19.40 9.96
N ALA A 189 0.16 -18.59 10.78
CA ALA A 189 -0.43 -18.99 12.06
C ALA A 189 -1.95 -18.72 12.08
N GLY A 190 -2.73 -19.67 12.60
CA GLY A 190 -4.18 -19.50 12.81
C GLY A 190 -5.06 -19.54 11.55
N ASN A 191 -4.51 -19.86 10.39
CA ASN A 191 -5.31 -20.08 9.19
C ASN A 191 -6.02 -21.45 9.24
N TYR A 192 -7.33 -21.45 9.47
CA TYR A 192 -8.16 -22.66 9.55
C TYR A 192 -8.94 -22.97 8.26
N LEU A 193 -8.74 -22.23 7.16
CA LEU A 193 -9.54 -22.41 5.94
C LEU A 193 -9.55 -23.85 5.40
N ASN A 194 -8.42 -24.56 5.49
CA ASN A 194 -8.30 -25.98 5.09
C ASN A 194 -9.15 -26.95 5.94
N GLN A 195 -9.61 -26.55 7.13
CA GLN A 195 -10.56 -27.33 7.92
C GLN A 195 -11.97 -27.30 7.33
N PHE A 196 -12.28 -26.26 6.56
CA PHE A 196 -13.61 -26.03 5.98
C PHE A 196 -13.67 -26.48 4.52
N GLY A 197 -12.77 -26.00 3.67
CA GLY A 197 -12.84 -26.23 2.24
C GLY A 197 -11.49 -26.16 1.52
N PRO A 198 -11.46 -26.47 0.22
CA PRO A 198 -10.25 -26.43 -0.61
C PRO A 198 -9.88 -24.98 -1.03
N TYR A 199 -9.58 -24.11 -0.06
CA TYR A 199 -9.20 -22.72 -0.30
C TYR A 199 -7.81 -22.56 -0.94
N PHE A 200 -6.96 -23.58 -0.83
CA PHE A 200 -5.60 -23.58 -1.36
C PHE A 200 -5.39 -24.68 -2.40
N THR A 201 -4.32 -24.53 -3.18
CA THR A 201 -3.89 -25.44 -4.23
C THR A 201 -2.39 -25.72 -4.13
N ASP A 202 -1.99 -26.94 -4.47
CA ASP A 202 -0.60 -27.37 -4.63
C ASP A 202 -0.08 -27.21 -6.07
N ARG A 203 -0.94 -26.78 -7.01
CA ARG A 203 -0.59 -26.52 -8.41
C ARG A 203 0.43 -25.39 -8.54
N TYR A 204 0.39 -24.46 -7.60
CA TYR A 204 1.21 -23.26 -7.57
C TYR A 204 1.89 -23.11 -6.21
N ALA A 205 2.97 -22.34 -6.19
CA ALA A 205 3.67 -21.97 -4.96
C ALA A 205 3.84 -20.46 -4.95
N THR A 206 3.61 -19.83 -3.79
CA THR A 206 3.98 -18.43 -3.54
C THR A 206 5.21 -18.38 -2.64
N PRO A 207 5.95 -17.26 -2.59
CA PRO A 207 7.06 -17.09 -1.66
C PRO A 207 6.65 -17.13 -0.17
N TRP A 208 5.38 -16.87 0.14
CA TRP A 208 4.89 -16.61 1.51
C TRP A 208 3.97 -17.71 2.07
N GLY A 209 3.53 -18.66 1.23
CA GLY A 209 2.65 -19.73 1.67
C GLY A 209 2.02 -20.54 0.54
N GLU A 210 1.02 -21.35 0.90
CA GLU A 210 0.19 -22.07 -0.07
C GLU A 210 -0.50 -21.09 -1.01
N ALA A 211 -0.58 -21.43 -2.30
CA ALA A 211 -1.28 -20.60 -3.25
C ALA A 211 -2.79 -20.73 -3.08
N VAL A 212 -3.50 -19.61 -3.15
CA VAL A 212 -4.97 -19.58 -3.11
C VAL A 212 -5.55 -20.23 -4.37
N ASN A 213 -6.58 -21.05 -4.21
CA ASN A 213 -7.25 -21.76 -5.29
C ASN A 213 -8.22 -20.84 -6.08
N PHE A 214 -7.69 -20.10 -7.05
CA PHE A 214 -8.49 -19.22 -7.90
C PHE A 214 -8.98 -19.86 -9.21
N ASP A 215 -8.45 -21.02 -9.60
CA ASP A 215 -8.68 -21.59 -10.95
C ASP A 215 -8.89 -23.11 -11.01
N GLU A 216 -8.78 -23.84 -9.89
CA GLU A 216 -8.99 -25.29 -9.87
C GLU A 216 -10.42 -25.68 -9.45
N GLN A 217 -10.62 -26.96 -9.10
CA GLN A 217 -11.88 -27.47 -8.61
C GLN A 217 -12.34 -26.69 -7.36
N ASP A 218 -13.64 -26.41 -7.28
CA ASP A 218 -14.28 -25.68 -6.17
C ASP A 218 -13.78 -24.22 -5.99
N SER A 219 -12.98 -23.69 -6.92
CA SER A 219 -12.45 -22.31 -6.89
C SER A 219 -13.52 -21.22 -6.93
N HIS A 220 -14.75 -21.52 -7.39
CA HIS A 220 -15.81 -20.51 -7.46
C HIS A 220 -16.11 -19.86 -6.11
N GLU A 221 -16.28 -20.69 -5.07
CA GLU A 221 -16.60 -20.21 -3.72
C GLU A 221 -15.38 -19.57 -3.05
N VAL A 222 -14.17 -20.03 -3.39
CA VAL A 222 -12.91 -19.41 -2.96
C VAL A 222 -12.79 -18.00 -3.54
N ARG A 223 -13.01 -17.83 -4.86
CA ARG A 223 -13.02 -16.51 -5.50
C ARG A 223 -14.08 -15.60 -4.87
N GLN A 224 -15.27 -16.13 -4.61
CA GLN A 224 -16.35 -15.37 -3.99
C GLN A 224 -15.99 -14.95 -2.56
N PHE A 225 -15.29 -15.79 -1.79
CA PHE A 225 -14.77 -15.44 -0.47
C PHE A 225 -13.87 -14.19 -0.48
N PHE A 226 -12.97 -14.04 -1.45
CA PHE A 226 -12.12 -12.85 -1.53
C PHE A 226 -12.87 -11.62 -2.11
N ILE A 227 -13.79 -11.84 -3.06
CA ILE A 227 -14.63 -10.76 -3.59
C ILE A 227 -15.57 -10.21 -2.50
N ASP A 228 -16.19 -11.07 -1.72
CA ASP A 228 -17.06 -10.68 -0.61
C ASP A 228 -16.29 -9.92 0.48
N ASN A 229 -15.03 -10.30 0.72
CA ASN A 229 -14.15 -9.57 1.62
C ASN A 229 -13.92 -8.13 1.15
N ALA A 230 -13.58 -7.95 -0.13
CA ALA A 230 -13.41 -6.63 -0.73
C ALA A 230 -14.71 -5.80 -0.63
N VAL A 231 -15.86 -6.42 -0.94
CA VAL A 231 -17.17 -5.78 -0.83
C VAL A 231 -17.47 -5.37 0.60
N MET A 232 -17.17 -6.21 1.59
CA MET A 232 -17.37 -5.89 3.02
C MET A 232 -16.56 -4.66 3.43
N TRP A 233 -15.28 -4.58 3.07
CA TRP A 233 -14.46 -3.41 3.41
C TRP A 233 -15.04 -2.12 2.83
N LEU A 234 -15.38 -2.14 1.55
CA LEU A 234 -15.90 -0.97 0.84
C LEU A 234 -17.32 -0.58 1.30
N LYS A 235 -18.17 -1.56 1.61
CA LYS A 235 -19.57 -1.33 1.96
C LYS A 235 -19.80 -1.10 3.45
N ASP A 236 -19.25 -1.97 4.29
CA ASP A 236 -19.63 -2.05 5.70
C ASP A 236 -18.65 -1.30 6.63
N TYR A 237 -17.45 -0.98 6.11
CA TYR A 237 -16.45 -0.10 6.74
C TYR A 237 -16.22 1.21 5.96
N HIS A 238 -16.95 1.43 4.86
CA HIS A 238 -16.97 2.66 4.07
C HIS A 238 -15.62 3.06 3.44
N PHE A 239 -14.65 2.15 3.31
CA PHE A 239 -13.41 2.45 2.58
C PHE A 239 -13.70 2.94 1.15
N ASP A 240 -12.90 3.89 0.67
CA ASP A 240 -13.05 4.53 -0.65
C ASP A 240 -12.31 3.77 -1.76
N GLY A 241 -11.46 2.82 -1.38
CA GLY A 241 -10.74 1.98 -2.30
C GLY A 241 -9.86 0.95 -1.62
N LEU A 242 -9.32 0.03 -2.41
CA LEU A 242 -8.42 -1.03 -1.94
C LEU A 242 -7.10 -0.97 -2.73
N ARG A 243 -5.99 -1.14 -2.02
CA ARG A 243 -4.70 -1.51 -2.61
C ARG A 243 -4.52 -3.02 -2.46
N ILE A 244 -4.30 -3.73 -3.56
CA ILE A 244 -4.23 -5.19 -3.58
C ILE A 244 -2.77 -5.61 -3.64
N ASP A 245 -2.34 -6.29 -2.60
CA ASP A 245 -0.97 -6.77 -2.41
C ASP A 245 -0.56 -7.83 -3.43
N ALA A 246 0.67 -7.70 -3.91
CA ALA A 246 1.40 -8.61 -4.76
C ALA A 246 0.53 -9.35 -5.79
N VAL A 247 -0.18 -8.60 -6.65
CA VAL A 247 -1.16 -9.19 -7.58
C VAL A 247 -0.54 -10.15 -8.58
N HIS A 248 0.78 -10.09 -8.75
CA HIS A 248 1.57 -10.99 -9.56
C HIS A 248 1.67 -12.42 -8.97
N ALA A 249 1.38 -12.59 -7.68
CA ALA A 249 1.25 -13.87 -7.00
C ALA A 249 -0.21 -14.39 -6.94
N ILE A 250 -1.18 -13.64 -7.47
CA ILE A 250 -2.54 -14.13 -7.71
C ILE A 250 -2.54 -14.91 -9.02
N LEU A 251 -2.51 -16.24 -8.92
CA LEU A 251 -2.36 -17.15 -10.04
C LEU A 251 -3.72 -17.69 -10.48
N ASP A 252 -4.21 -17.21 -11.62
CA ASP A 252 -5.51 -17.59 -12.14
C ASP A 252 -5.51 -17.72 -13.67
N ARG A 253 -5.88 -18.90 -14.17
CA ARG A 253 -5.99 -19.19 -15.61
C ARG A 253 -7.42 -19.23 -16.11
N SER A 254 -8.40 -18.83 -15.28
CA SER A 254 -9.79 -18.68 -15.69
C SER A 254 -9.92 -17.70 -16.85
N ALA A 255 -10.96 -17.89 -17.67
CA ALA A 255 -11.21 -17.00 -18.82
C ALA A 255 -11.45 -15.54 -18.39
N ILE A 256 -12.01 -15.35 -17.18
CA ILE A 256 -12.11 -14.08 -16.48
C ILE A 256 -11.16 -14.17 -15.27
N HIS A 257 -10.08 -13.40 -15.32
CA HIS A 257 -9.09 -13.37 -14.24
C HIS A 257 -9.73 -12.84 -12.94
N PHE A 258 -9.24 -13.27 -11.78
CA PHE A 258 -9.75 -12.87 -10.47
C PHE A 258 -9.81 -11.33 -10.33
N LEU A 259 -8.73 -10.64 -10.72
CA LEU A 259 -8.68 -9.17 -10.70
C LEU A 259 -9.77 -8.51 -11.57
N GLU A 260 -10.11 -9.10 -12.71
CA GLU A 260 -11.20 -8.61 -13.56
C GLU A 260 -12.57 -8.86 -12.90
N ALA A 261 -12.76 -10.02 -12.27
CA ALA A 261 -13.97 -10.32 -11.51
C ALA A 261 -14.13 -9.38 -10.31
N LEU A 262 -13.04 -9.10 -9.59
CA LEU A 262 -13.00 -8.14 -8.48
C LEU A 262 -13.35 -6.72 -8.96
N ALA A 263 -12.72 -6.23 -10.03
CA ALA A 263 -13.01 -4.91 -10.59
C ALA A 263 -14.48 -4.78 -11.00
N ASN A 264 -15.06 -5.82 -11.60
CA ASN A 264 -16.49 -5.84 -11.95
C ASN A 264 -17.39 -5.83 -10.70
N ALA A 265 -17.05 -6.57 -9.65
CA ALA A 265 -17.80 -6.56 -8.39
C ALA A 265 -17.78 -5.19 -7.72
N VAL A 266 -16.61 -4.54 -7.67
CA VAL A 266 -16.47 -3.19 -7.11
C VAL A 266 -17.24 -2.15 -7.94
N LYS A 267 -17.23 -2.26 -9.27
CA LYS A 267 -18.03 -1.37 -10.13
C LYS A 267 -19.54 -1.54 -9.94
N ASN A 268 -20.00 -2.76 -9.72
CA ASN A 268 -21.40 -3.02 -9.37
C ASN A 268 -21.75 -2.41 -8.00
N LEU A 269 -20.84 -2.54 -7.03
CA LEU A 269 -20.99 -1.92 -5.71
C LEU A 269 -21.01 -0.39 -5.80
N GLU A 270 -20.13 0.21 -6.62
CA GLU A 270 -20.10 1.64 -6.92
C GLU A 270 -21.48 2.15 -7.34
N THR A 271 -22.11 1.44 -8.28
CA THR A 271 -23.45 1.76 -8.77
C THR A 271 -24.51 1.65 -7.67
N ALA A 272 -24.41 0.64 -6.81
CA ALA A 272 -25.35 0.42 -5.72
C ALA A 272 -25.24 1.46 -4.60
N LEU A 273 -24.01 1.90 -4.29
CA LEU A 273 -23.72 2.87 -3.24
C LEU A 273 -23.88 4.32 -3.71
N GLY A 274 -23.72 4.59 -5.00
CA GLY A 274 -23.71 5.95 -5.54
C GLY A 274 -22.50 6.79 -5.10
N ARG A 275 -21.41 6.14 -4.67
CA ARG A 275 -20.09 6.73 -4.40
C ARG A 275 -19.08 6.20 -5.41
N HIS A 276 -17.97 6.88 -5.66
CA HIS A 276 -16.90 6.29 -6.48
C HIS A 276 -16.11 5.28 -5.63
N LEU A 277 -15.48 4.28 -6.24
CA LEU A 277 -14.58 3.36 -5.55
C LEU A 277 -13.33 3.13 -6.40
N VAL A 278 -12.19 2.91 -5.76
CA VAL A 278 -10.89 2.79 -6.45
C VAL A 278 -10.22 1.46 -6.13
N LEU A 279 -9.62 0.83 -7.15
CA LEU A 279 -8.70 -0.30 -6.97
C LEU A 279 -7.28 0.05 -7.42
N ILE A 280 -6.31 -0.18 -6.56
CA ILE A 280 -4.88 -0.02 -6.82
C ILE A 280 -4.22 -1.38 -6.71
N ALA A 281 -3.32 -1.73 -7.64
CA ALA A 281 -2.57 -2.99 -7.57
C ALA A 281 -1.09 -2.75 -7.26
N GLU A 282 -0.51 -3.57 -6.41
CA GLU A 282 0.93 -3.76 -6.38
C GLU A 282 1.32 -4.85 -7.37
N SER A 283 2.15 -4.52 -8.36
CA SER A 283 2.57 -5.45 -9.40
C SER A 283 4.02 -5.25 -9.82
N ASP A 284 4.86 -6.25 -9.54
CA ASP A 284 6.25 -6.31 -10.01
C ASP A 284 6.36 -6.71 -11.50
N LEU A 285 5.25 -6.89 -12.24
CA LEU A 285 5.33 -7.44 -13.60
C LEU A 285 5.65 -6.41 -14.69
N ASN A 286 5.45 -5.12 -14.41
CA ASN A 286 5.39 -4.06 -15.42
C ASN A 286 4.48 -4.44 -16.62
N ASP A 287 3.40 -5.19 -16.34
CA ASP A 287 2.41 -5.58 -17.34
C ASP A 287 1.22 -4.60 -17.32
N PRO A 288 1.06 -3.75 -18.36
CA PRO A 288 -0.03 -2.80 -18.43
C PRO A 288 -1.41 -3.46 -18.49
N ARG A 289 -1.52 -4.79 -18.66
CA ARG A 289 -2.79 -5.51 -18.60
C ARG A 289 -3.55 -5.22 -17.29
N VAL A 290 -2.84 -5.06 -16.18
CA VAL A 290 -3.46 -4.80 -14.86
C VAL A 290 -4.35 -3.55 -14.90
N ILE A 291 -3.81 -2.45 -15.43
CA ILE A 291 -4.43 -1.12 -15.41
C ILE A 291 -5.10 -0.71 -16.74
N ARG A 292 -5.14 -1.60 -17.73
CA ARG A 292 -5.89 -1.39 -18.97
C ARG A 292 -7.37 -1.72 -18.77
N SER A 293 -8.23 -1.04 -19.53
CA SER A 293 -9.66 -1.35 -19.51
C SER A 293 -9.95 -2.76 -20.06
N PRO A 294 -11.00 -3.46 -19.58
CA PRO A 294 -11.44 -4.74 -20.14
C PRO A 294 -11.72 -4.70 -21.64
N ALA A 295 -12.20 -3.56 -22.16
CA ALA A 295 -12.47 -3.37 -23.59
C ALA A 295 -11.25 -3.57 -24.52
N VAL A 296 -10.03 -3.49 -23.99
CA VAL A 296 -8.78 -3.74 -24.74
C VAL A 296 -7.97 -4.90 -24.14
N GLY A 297 -8.61 -5.76 -23.33
CA GLY A 297 -8.02 -6.97 -22.75
C GLY A 297 -7.29 -6.78 -21.43
N GLY A 298 -7.49 -5.67 -20.72
CA GLY A 298 -6.97 -5.47 -19.37
C GLY A 298 -7.93 -5.93 -18.27
N TYR A 299 -7.50 -5.88 -17.01
CA TYR A 299 -8.33 -6.28 -15.86
C TYR A 299 -9.24 -5.17 -15.34
N GLY A 300 -8.95 -3.91 -15.67
CA GLY A 300 -9.74 -2.76 -15.24
C GLY A 300 -9.43 -2.26 -13.84
N ILE A 301 -8.26 -2.56 -13.28
CA ILE A 301 -7.77 -1.92 -12.05
C ILE A 301 -7.46 -0.44 -12.32
N ASP A 302 -7.73 0.43 -11.35
CA ASP A 302 -7.68 1.88 -11.57
C ASP A 302 -6.27 2.42 -11.66
N ALA A 303 -5.35 1.95 -10.81
CA ALA A 303 -3.94 2.27 -10.86
C ALA A 303 -3.06 1.11 -10.39
N GLN A 304 -1.74 1.24 -10.56
CA GLN A 304 -0.78 0.35 -9.96
C GLN A 304 0.36 1.13 -9.30
N TRP A 305 0.97 0.55 -8.27
CA TRP A 305 2.26 1.03 -7.78
C TRP A 305 3.32 0.95 -8.89
N ASN A 306 4.20 1.95 -8.91
CA ASN A 306 5.25 2.09 -9.91
C ASN A 306 6.63 2.01 -9.25
N GLU A 307 7.08 0.77 -9.02
CA GLU A 307 8.38 0.50 -8.40
C GLU A 307 9.55 0.95 -9.27
N ASP A 308 9.42 0.89 -10.60
CA ASP A 308 10.44 1.41 -11.52
C ASP A 308 10.75 2.89 -11.27
N PHE A 309 9.72 3.69 -10.92
CA PHE A 309 9.92 5.10 -10.57
C PHE A 309 10.70 5.25 -9.27
N HIS A 310 10.29 4.51 -8.23
CA HIS A 310 11.00 4.48 -6.96
C HIS A 310 12.46 4.06 -7.16
N HIS A 311 12.71 2.92 -7.80
CA HIS A 311 14.06 2.37 -7.97
C HIS A 311 14.97 3.29 -8.78
N ALA A 312 14.46 3.86 -9.88
CA ALA A 312 15.21 4.82 -10.68
C ALA A 312 15.57 6.08 -9.89
N LEU A 313 14.62 6.63 -9.14
CA LEU A 313 14.84 7.83 -8.33
C LEU A 313 15.78 7.56 -7.16
N HIS A 314 15.52 6.52 -6.37
CA HIS A 314 16.34 6.14 -5.22
C HIS A 314 17.79 5.87 -5.62
N ALA A 315 18.01 5.03 -6.65
CA ALA A 315 19.36 4.69 -7.09
C ALA A 315 20.12 5.92 -7.65
N VAL A 316 19.43 6.86 -8.31
CA VAL A 316 20.05 8.13 -8.73
C VAL A 316 20.43 8.99 -7.52
N LEU A 317 19.59 9.04 -6.48
CA LEU A 317 19.83 9.88 -5.30
C LEU A 317 20.92 9.30 -4.38
N THR A 318 20.93 7.99 -4.14
CA THR A 318 21.82 7.33 -3.19
C THR A 318 23.11 6.80 -3.84
N GLY A 319 23.07 6.47 -5.13
CA GLY A 319 24.13 5.73 -5.81
C GLY A 319 24.15 4.23 -5.47
N GLU A 320 23.17 3.72 -4.72
CA GLU A 320 23.07 2.29 -4.43
C GLU A 320 22.81 1.48 -5.71
N ASN A 321 23.51 0.35 -5.85
CA ASN A 321 23.43 -0.52 -7.03
C ASN A 321 23.35 -2.02 -6.66
N GLN A 322 22.94 -2.34 -5.43
CA GLN A 322 22.82 -3.71 -4.93
C GLN A 322 21.40 -4.24 -5.12
N GLY A 323 21.23 -5.57 -5.15
CA GLY A 323 19.90 -6.18 -5.30
C GLY A 323 19.21 -5.76 -6.60
N TYR A 324 17.94 -5.38 -6.51
CA TYR A 324 17.18 -4.89 -7.67
C TYR A 324 17.66 -3.50 -8.14
N TYR A 325 18.38 -2.70 -7.35
CA TYR A 325 18.89 -1.39 -7.78
C TYR A 325 19.97 -1.48 -8.87
N GLN A 326 20.62 -2.64 -9.06
CA GLN A 326 21.61 -2.82 -10.14
C GLN A 326 21.02 -2.65 -11.55
N ASP A 327 19.70 -2.76 -11.66
CA ASP A 327 18.94 -2.55 -12.87
C ASP A 327 18.64 -1.06 -13.12
N PHE A 328 19.01 -0.17 -12.20
CA PHE A 328 18.71 1.26 -12.21
C PHE A 328 19.96 2.12 -11.94
N GLY A 329 19.78 3.42 -11.65
CA GLY A 329 20.85 4.33 -11.19
C GLY A 329 21.32 5.38 -12.21
N THR A 330 20.82 5.37 -13.44
CA THR A 330 21.15 6.39 -14.47
C THR A 330 20.06 7.45 -14.57
N LEU A 331 20.43 8.70 -14.88
CA LEU A 331 19.46 9.76 -15.19
C LEU A 331 18.65 9.43 -16.45
N ALA A 332 19.19 8.65 -17.38
CA ALA A 332 18.48 8.14 -18.55
C ALA A 332 17.31 7.22 -18.17
N GLN A 333 17.47 6.37 -17.15
CA GLN A 333 16.39 5.54 -16.63
C GLN A 333 15.35 6.38 -15.89
N LEU A 334 15.78 7.35 -15.07
CA LEU A 334 14.87 8.29 -14.42
C LEU A 334 14.08 9.13 -15.44
N ALA A 335 14.73 9.63 -16.48
CA ALA A 335 14.09 10.33 -17.59
C ALA A 335 13.11 9.42 -18.35
N LYS A 336 13.48 8.14 -18.57
CA LYS A 336 12.61 7.17 -19.23
C LYS A 336 11.34 6.94 -18.42
N VAL A 337 11.43 6.65 -17.12
CA VAL A 337 10.22 6.40 -16.32
C VAL A 337 9.33 7.63 -16.23
N LEU A 338 9.89 8.83 -16.05
CA LEU A 338 9.13 10.09 -16.01
C LEU A 338 8.35 10.37 -17.31
N THR A 339 8.85 9.89 -18.45
CA THR A 339 8.25 10.14 -19.78
C THR A 339 7.46 8.96 -20.36
N LYS A 340 7.73 7.73 -19.90
CA LYS A 340 7.15 6.49 -20.45
C LYS A 340 6.38 5.65 -19.43
N GLY A 341 6.37 6.05 -18.16
CA GLY A 341 5.69 5.34 -17.07
C GLY A 341 6.50 4.19 -16.48
N VAL A 342 7.33 3.48 -17.26
CA VAL A 342 8.17 2.37 -16.80
C VAL A 342 9.58 2.44 -17.41
N VAL A 343 10.58 1.93 -16.71
CA VAL A 343 11.94 1.71 -17.24
C VAL A 343 11.99 0.41 -18.03
N TYR A 344 11.43 -0.67 -17.48
CA TYR A 344 11.43 -2.00 -18.09
C TYR A 344 10.16 -2.22 -18.90
N ASP A 345 10.27 -2.02 -20.22
CA ASP A 345 9.17 -2.08 -21.19
C ASP A 345 9.33 -3.24 -22.19
N GLY A 346 9.89 -4.37 -21.73
CA GLY A 346 10.19 -5.55 -22.54
C GLY A 346 11.69 -5.78 -22.80
N CYS A 347 12.56 -5.07 -22.07
CA CYS A 347 14.01 -5.23 -22.14
C CYS A 347 14.57 -6.21 -21.09
N TYR A 348 15.83 -6.62 -21.27
CA TYR A 348 16.48 -7.57 -20.37
C TYR A 348 16.86 -6.92 -19.03
N SER A 349 16.41 -7.51 -17.94
CA SER A 349 16.80 -7.18 -16.57
C SER A 349 17.99 -8.05 -16.15
N VAL A 350 19.05 -7.40 -15.65
CA VAL A 350 20.26 -8.07 -15.17
C VAL A 350 19.96 -8.77 -13.85
N TYR A 351 19.24 -8.10 -12.95
CA TYR A 351 18.83 -8.67 -11.66
C TYR A 351 17.96 -9.91 -11.85
N ARG A 352 16.88 -9.80 -12.64
CA ARG A 352 15.90 -10.88 -12.86
C ARG A 352 16.37 -11.94 -13.87
N ARG A 353 17.45 -11.66 -14.61
CA ARG A 353 18.02 -12.53 -15.65
C ARG A 353 17.01 -12.99 -16.70
N ARG A 354 16.12 -12.08 -17.11
CA ARG A 354 15.09 -12.30 -18.13
C ARG A 354 14.63 -10.98 -18.74
N CYS A 355 13.93 -11.05 -19.87
CA CYS A 355 13.17 -9.89 -20.36
C CYS A 355 12.00 -9.59 -19.40
N HIS A 356 11.77 -8.31 -19.16
CA HIS A 356 10.86 -7.84 -18.14
C HIS A 356 10.00 -6.68 -18.63
N GLY A 357 8.73 -6.67 -18.20
CA GLY A 357 7.74 -5.65 -18.50
C GLY A 357 7.27 -5.57 -19.95
N ARG A 358 6.46 -4.56 -20.23
CA ARG A 358 5.88 -4.27 -21.54
C ARG A 358 5.60 -2.76 -21.66
N PRO A 359 5.58 -2.17 -22.87
CA PRO A 359 5.36 -0.73 -22.99
C PRO A 359 4.00 -0.28 -22.45
N ALA A 360 4.03 0.74 -21.59
CA ALA A 360 2.86 1.42 -21.04
C ALA A 360 2.28 2.50 -21.99
N THR A 361 2.42 2.31 -23.31
CA THR A 361 2.00 3.31 -24.31
C THR A 361 0.50 3.63 -24.22
N GLY A 362 0.17 4.92 -24.24
CA GLY A 362 -1.19 5.44 -24.17
C GLY A 362 -1.85 5.28 -22.79
N ILE A 363 -1.08 4.94 -21.75
CA ILE A 363 -1.56 4.88 -20.38
C ILE A 363 -1.26 6.21 -19.70
N SER A 364 -2.29 6.77 -19.07
CA SER A 364 -2.19 8.01 -18.32
C SER A 364 -1.29 7.85 -17.09
N GLY A 365 -0.49 8.87 -16.79
CA GLY A 365 0.35 8.93 -15.58
C GLY A 365 -0.44 8.72 -14.29
N THR A 366 -1.70 9.14 -14.23
CA THR A 366 -2.57 8.95 -13.06
C THR A 366 -2.96 7.48 -12.80
N ARG A 367 -2.58 6.56 -13.70
CA ARG A 367 -2.71 5.11 -13.51
C ARG A 367 -1.49 4.50 -12.78
N PHE A 368 -0.50 5.32 -12.44
CA PHE A 368 0.69 4.93 -11.71
C PHE A 368 0.76 5.69 -10.39
N VAL A 369 0.94 4.96 -9.29
CA VAL A 369 1.25 5.52 -7.96
C VAL A 369 2.76 5.54 -7.79
N GLY A 370 3.34 6.72 -7.61
CA GLY A 370 4.78 6.91 -7.50
C GLY A 370 5.18 7.44 -6.12
N CYS A 371 6.21 6.85 -5.53
CA CYS A 371 6.73 7.25 -4.23
C CYS A 371 8.27 7.27 -4.22
N LEU A 372 8.84 7.93 -3.22
CA LEU A 372 10.24 7.76 -2.84
C LEU A 372 10.39 6.82 -1.64
N GLN A 373 9.37 6.72 -0.79
CA GLN A 373 9.34 5.77 0.32
C GLN A 373 7.95 5.13 0.41
N ASN A 374 7.94 3.87 0.84
CA ASN A 374 6.78 3.14 1.32
C ASN A 374 7.27 2.15 2.39
N HIS A 375 6.38 1.34 2.96
CA HIS A 375 6.71 0.37 3.99
C HIS A 375 7.80 -0.64 3.55
N ASP A 376 7.76 -1.13 2.31
CA ASP A 376 8.71 -2.10 1.77
C ASP A 376 10.07 -1.47 1.47
N GLN A 377 10.09 -0.32 0.80
CA GLN A 377 11.33 0.34 0.37
C GLN A 377 12.15 0.86 1.56
N VAL A 378 11.49 1.11 2.70
CA VAL A 378 12.16 1.37 3.97
C VAL A 378 12.44 0.06 4.72
N GLY A 379 11.42 -0.75 4.99
CA GLY A 379 11.51 -1.87 5.93
C GLY A 379 12.12 -3.16 5.38
N ASN A 380 12.27 -3.30 4.07
CA ASN A 380 13.08 -4.33 3.44
C ASN A 380 14.58 -4.02 3.42
N ARG A 381 14.99 -2.91 4.01
CA ARG A 381 16.40 -2.66 4.35
C ARG A 381 16.73 -3.32 5.69
N ALA A 382 17.96 -3.81 5.84
CA ALA A 382 18.39 -4.54 7.04
C ALA A 382 18.15 -3.76 8.34
N LEU A 383 18.35 -2.43 8.30
CA LEU A 383 18.17 -1.53 9.44
C LEU A 383 16.96 -0.60 9.29
N GLY A 384 16.08 -0.84 8.31
CA GLY A 384 14.87 -0.04 8.12
C GLY A 384 15.11 1.45 7.91
N GLU A 385 16.26 1.83 7.31
CA GLU A 385 16.67 3.22 7.22
C GLU A 385 15.79 4.00 6.22
N ARG A 386 15.30 5.15 6.66
CA ARG A 386 14.62 6.11 5.79
C ARG A 386 15.62 6.85 4.92
N THR A 387 15.14 7.43 3.81
CA THR A 387 15.98 8.27 2.95
C THR A 387 16.59 9.45 3.69
N SER A 388 15.95 9.94 4.77
CA SER A 388 16.47 10.99 5.67
C SER A 388 17.80 10.62 6.35
N ARG A 389 18.11 9.32 6.47
CA ARG A 389 19.37 8.79 7.02
C ARG A 389 20.41 8.53 5.94
N LEU A 390 19.99 8.47 4.68
CA LEU A 390 20.84 8.13 3.52
C LEU A 390 21.24 9.36 2.71
N LEU A 391 20.41 10.41 2.71
CA LEU A 391 20.51 11.54 1.80
C LEU A 391 20.78 12.85 2.53
N SER A 392 21.48 13.76 1.84
CA SER A 392 21.58 15.16 2.28
C SER A 392 20.21 15.87 2.19
N PRO A 393 19.97 16.95 2.97
CA PRO A 393 18.73 17.73 2.87
C PRO A 393 18.40 18.20 1.45
N GLY A 394 19.42 18.53 0.65
CA GLY A 394 19.24 18.93 -0.74
C GLY A 394 18.70 17.79 -1.63
N LEU A 395 19.25 16.58 -1.48
CA LEU A 395 18.80 15.39 -2.21
C LEU A 395 17.39 14.95 -1.78
N LEU A 396 17.05 15.07 -0.49
CA LEU A 396 15.68 14.85 -0.01
C LEU A 396 14.69 15.81 -0.67
N LYS A 397 15.05 17.10 -0.76
CA LYS A 397 14.21 18.10 -1.43
C LYS A 397 14.05 17.82 -2.92
N ILE A 398 15.10 17.37 -3.60
CA ILE A 398 15.04 16.94 -5.01
C ILE A 398 14.08 15.75 -5.18
N GLY A 399 14.22 14.72 -4.34
CA GLY A 399 13.34 13.54 -4.36
C GLY A 399 11.88 13.91 -4.19
N ALA A 400 11.55 14.68 -3.14
CA ALA A 400 10.20 15.16 -2.88
C ALA A 400 9.64 16.00 -4.05
N ALA A 401 10.47 16.85 -4.67
CA ALA A 401 10.06 17.66 -5.81
C ALA A 401 9.69 16.80 -7.02
N LEU A 402 10.51 15.79 -7.35
CA LEU A 402 10.25 14.89 -8.48
C LEU A 402 9.01 14.03 -8.25
N VAL A 403 8.79 13.51 -7.04
CA VAL A 403 7.55 12.80 -6.68
C VAL A 403 6.33 13.70 -6.91
N MET A 404 6.34 14.90 -6.33
CA MET A 404 5.18 15.81 -6.36
C MET A 404 4.90 16.47 -7.71
N THR A 405 5.91 16.59 -8.59
CA THR A 405 5.77 17.22 -9.91
C THR A 405 5.63 16.22 -11.06
N SER A 406 5.85 14.93 -10.80
CA SER A 406 5.59 13.87 -11.77
C SER A 406 4.10 13.84 -12.20
N SER A 407 3.84 13.19 -13.34
CA SER A 407 2.47 12.92 -13.82
C SER A 407 1.78 11.76 -13.09
N PHE A 408 2.49 11.13 -12.14
CA PHE A 408 1.98 10.03 -11.34
C PHE A 408 1.12 10.54 -10.19
N VAL A 409 0.39 9.63 -9.55
CA VAL A 409 -0.26 9.88 -8.26
C VAL A 409 0.82 9.77 -7.17
N PRO A 410 1.21 10.87 -6.49
CA PRO A 410 2.25 10.82 -5.49
C PRO A 410 1.77 10.11 -4.23
N MET A 411 2.65 9.30 -3.65
CA MET A 411 2.47 8.70 -2.34
C MET A 411 3.66 9.03 -1.44
N LEU A 412 3.36 9.32 -0.17
CA LEU A 412 4.32 9.54 0.91
C LEU A 412 4.18 8.42 1.94
N PHE A 413 5.30 8.02 2.55
CA PHE A 413 5.27 7.13 3.71
C PHE A 413 5.27 7.92 5.02
N GLN A 414 4.59 7.40 6.04
CA GLN A 414 4.41 8.12 7.30
C GLN A 414 5.73 8.69 7.87
N GLY A 415 5.77 10.01 8.13
CA GLY A 415 6.93 10.73 8.65
C GLY A 415 7.97 11.18 7.60
N GLU A 416 7.80 10.80 6.33
CA GLU A 416 8.66 11.26 5.23
C GLU A 416 8.69 12.79 5.11
N GLU A 417 7.53 13.44 5.33
CA GLU A 417 7.35 14.86 5.07
C GLU A 417 8.21 15.75 5.96
N TRP A 418 8.57 15.30 7.17
CA TRP A 418 9.46 16.01 8.08
C TRP A 418 10.84 15.35 8.16
N GLY A 419 11.10 14.31 7.36
CA GLY A 419 12.36 13.59 7.35
C GLY A 419 12.59 12.78 8.63
N ALA A 420 11.59 12.01 9.07
CA ALA A 420 11.63 11.23 10.30
C ALA A 420 12.94 10.45 10.48
N SER A 421 13.47 10.48 11.71
CA SER A 421 14.72 9.81 12.06
C SER A 421 14.53 8.35 12.47
N THR A 422 13.34 8.00 12.94
CA THR A 422 12.96 6.65 13.39
C THR A 422 12.94 5.70 12.20
N PRO A 423 13.58 4.52 12.26
CA PRO A 423 13.49 3.54 11.19
C PRO A 423 12.05 3.03 11.02
N PHE A 424 11.82 2.21 10.01
CA PHE A 424 10.65 1.34 9.97
C PHE A 424 11.14 -0.08 9.73
N LEU A 425 11.23 -0.87 10.79
CA LEU A 425 11.80 -2.20 10.79
C LEU A 425 10.72 -3.25 10.49
N TYR A 426 11.14 -4.42 10.01
CA TYR A 426 10.26 -5.59 9.96
C TYR A 426 10.08 -6.17 11.37
N PHE A 427 8.85 -6.19 11.87
CA PHE A 427 8.49 -6.72 13.19
C PHE A 427 7.27 -7.63 13.12
N THR A 428 7.21 -8.59 14.04
CA THR A 428 6.18 -9.64 14.17
C THR A 428 6.00 -9.98 15.65
N ASP A 429 4.89 -10.63 16.00
CA ASP A 429 4.60 -11.05 17.38
C ASP A 429 3.94 -12.44 17.42
N HIS A 430 4.42 -13.35 16.57
CA HIS A 430 3.94 -14.74 16.56
C HIS A 430 4.02 -15.39 17.94
N ARG A 431 2.88 -15.87 18.42
CA ARG A 431 2.78 -16.50 19.75
C ARG A 431 3.37 -17.92 19.77
N GLU A 432 3.52 -18.55 18.61
CA GLU A 432 4.15 -19.85 18.41
C GLU A 432 5.68 -19.72 18.36
N PRO A 433 6.43 -20.25 19.35
CA PRO A 433 7.88 -20.03 19.43
C PRO A 433 8.68 -20.56 18.22
N GLU A 434 8.25 -21.69 17.65
CA GLU A 434 8.91 -22.29 16.48
C GLU A 434 8.78 -21.40 15.23
N LEU A 435 7.63 -20.74 15.08
CA LEU A 435 7.36 -19.83 13.98
C LEU A 435 8.17 -18.53 14.14
N GLY A 436 8.20 -17.95 15.34
CA GLY A 436 9.03 -16.78 15.64
C GLY A 436 10.51 -17.04 15.34
N GLU A 437 11.04 -18.19 15.75
CA GLU A 437 12.41 -18.61 15.42
C GLU A 437 12.63 -18.87 13.91
N ALA A 438 11.63 -19.38 13.20
CA ALA A 438 11.70 -19.56 11.75
C ALA A 438 11.78 -18.22 11.01
N VAL A 439 10.94 -17.25 11.38
CA VAL A 439 10.93 -15.89 10.80
C VAL A 439 12.27 -15.19 11.03
N LYS A 440 12.77 -15.20 12.27
CA LYS A 440 14.09 -14.64 12.62
C LYS A 440 15.22 -15.23 11.77
N ARG A 441 15.25 -16.56 11.61
CA ARG A 441 16.26 -17.23 10.77
C ARG A 441 16.08 -16.91 9.29
N GLY A 442 14.83 -16.82 8.81
CA GLY A 442 14.50 -16.45 7.44
C GLY A 442 15.05 -15.08 7.08
N ARG A 443 14.73 -14.07 7.90
CA ARG A 443 15.17 -12.69 7.71
C ARG A 443 16.70 -12.54 7.73
N ARG A 444 17.37 -13.24 8.65
CA ARG A 444 18.85 -13.26 8.69
C ARG A 444 19.48 -13.88 7.43
N LYS A 445 18.89 -14.94 6.89
CA LYS A 445 19.38 -15.59 5.66
C LYS A 445 19.17 -14.70 4.44
N GLU A 446 18.02 -14.03 4.36
CA GLU A 446 17.70 -13.09 3.29
C GLU A 446 18.76 -11.98 3.21
N PHE A 447 19.03 -11.30 4.32
CA PHE A 447 20.01 -10.21 4.35
C PHE A 447 21.47 -10.64 4.26
N ALA A 448 21.81 -11.84 4.72
CA ALA A 448 23.14 -12.40 4.47
C ALA A 448 23.41 -12.55 2.95
N ALA A 449 22.39 -12.80 2.14
CA ALA A 449 22.54 -12.82 0.67
C ALA A 449 22.83 -11.44 0.06
N PHE A 450 22.57 -10.36 0.82
CA PHE A 450 22.88 -8.98 0.47
C PHE A 450 24.15 -8.45 1.15
N GLY A 451 24.95 -9.32 1.78
CA GLY A 451 26.26 -8.97 2.34
C GLY A 451 26.24 -8.33 3.73
N TRP A 452 25.11 -8.40 4.44
CA TRP A 452 24.97 -7.90 5.81
C TRP A 452 25.38 -8.95 6.83
N GLU A 453 26.03 -8.51 7.92
CA GLU A 453 26.40 -9.39 9.02
C GLU A 453 25.16 -9.77 9.85
N SER A 454 25.00 -11.07 10.12
CA SER A 454 23.76 -11.60 10.70
C SER A 454 23.43 -11.11 12.12
N GLU A 455 24.45 -10.59 12.83
CA GLU A 455 24.38 -10.10 14.20
C GLU A 455 23.83 -8.67 14.29
N GLU A 456 23.88 -7.91 13.18
CA GLU A 456 23.41 -6.52 13.12
C GLU A 456 21.92 -6.41 12.76
N ILE A 457 21.31 -7.49 12.27
CA ILE A 457 19.91 -7.53 11.84
C ILE A 457 19.01 -7.58 13.08
N PRO A 458 18.13 -6.57 13.30
CA PRO A 458 17.20 -6.56 14.41
C PRO A 458 16.32 -7.80 14.43
N ASP A 459 16.05 -8.32 15.63
CA ASP A 459 15.17 -9.48 15.79
C ASP A 459 13.71 -9.05 15.57
N PRO A 460 13.02 -9.56 14.54
CA PRO A 460 11.65 -9.15 14.26
C PRO A 460 10.67 -9.49 15.37
N GLN A 461 11.00 -10.42 16.28
CA GLN A 461 10.14 -10.79 17.41
C GLN A 461 10.41 -9.94 18.67
N ASP A 462 11.49 -9.15 18.69
CA ASP A 462 11.80 -8.27 19.81
C ASP A 462 10.85 -7.06 19.83
N GLU A 463 10.26 -6.78 20.99
CA GLU A 463 9.37 -5.64 21.19
C GLU A 463 10.07 -4.31 20.87
N GLU A 464 11.39 -4.23 21.11
CA GLU A 464 12.19 -3.06 20.82
C GLU A 464 12.25 -2.76 19.31
N THR A 465 12.26 -3.77 18.44
CA THR A 465 12.22 -3.60 16.98
C THR A 465 10.95 -2.86 16.52
N PHE A 466 9.81 -3.20 17.14
CA PHE A 466 8.56 -2.46 16.94
C PHE A 466 8.61 -1.06 17.57
N ALA A 467 9.11 -0.95 18.80
CA ALA A 467 9.17 0.31 19.53
C ALA A 467 10.01 1.36 18.79
N GLN A 468 11.16 0.97 18.21
CA GLN A 468 12.02 1.83 17.39
C GLN A 468 11.34 2.29 16.09
N SER A 469 10.35 1.54 15.62
CA SER A 469 9.62 1.86 14.39
C SER A 469 8.49 2.86 14.59
N ARG A 470 8.18 3.24 15.84
CA ARG A 470 7.17 4.24 16.18
C ARG A 470 7.65 5.64 15.83
N LEU A 471 6.80 6.43 15.18
CA LEU A 471 7.12 7.81 14.84
C LEU A 471 7.34 8.68 16.08
N ASN A 472 8.43 9.44 16.07
CA ASN A 472 8.66 10.48 17.06
C ASN A 472 8.04 11.81 16.61
N TRP A 473 6.79 12.05 16.99
CA TRP A 473 6.05 13.27 16.62
C TRP A 473 6.66 14.58 17.12
N GLU A 474 7.55 14.55 18.10
CA GLU A 474 8.21 15.75 18.62
C GLU A 474 9.28 16.26 17.64
N GLU A 475 9.90 15.36 16.88
CA GLU A 475 11.00 15.69 15.96
C GLU A 475 10.56 16.66 14.85
N ARG A 476 9.26 16.69 14.51
CA ARG A 476 8.71 17.64 13.52
C ARG A 476 8.90 19.11 13.95
N GLN A 477 9.12 19.36 15.24
CA GLN A 477 9.39 20.68 15.78
C GLN A 477 10.87 21.06 15.70
N GLU A 478 11.77 20.15 15.33
CA GLU A 478 13.17 20.46 15.10
C GLU A 478 13.34 21.31 13.83
N GLU A 479 14.39 22.11 13.78
CA GLU A 479 14.56 23.10 12.71
C GLU A 479 14.61 22.48 11.31
N ASN A 480 15.43 21.46 11.12
CA ASN A 480 15.55 20.76 9.83
C ASN A 480 14.24 20.07 9.43
N SER A 481 13.57 19.44 10.39
CA SER A 481 12.29 18.76 10.17
C SER A 481 11.19 19.74 9.80
N ARG A 482 11.13 20.92 10.43
CA ARG A 482 10.21 22.00 10.04
C ARG A 482 10.47 22.51 8.63
N HIS A 483 11.75 22.66 8.23
CA HIS A 483 12.10 23.06 6.87
C HIS A 483 11.69 22.01 5.82
N MET A 484 11.88 20.72 6.12
CA MET A 484 11.41 19.64 5.25
C MET A 484 9.88 19.56 5.18
N LEU A 485 9.20 19.76 6.30
CA LEU A 485 7.73 19.79 6.36
C LEU A 485 7.17 20.95 5.53
N ALA A 486 7.74 22.15 5.70
CA ALA A 486 7.36 23.33 4.93
C ALA A 486 7.62 23.14 3.42
N TRP A 487 8.69 22.42 3.06
CA TRP A 487 8.99 22.06 1.68
C TRP A 487 7.89 21.17 1.08
N HIS A 488 7.50 20.09 1.77
CA HIS A 488 6.43 19.21 1.33
C HIS A 488 5.09 19.94 1.22
N GLN A 489 4.74 20.76 2.21
CA GLN A 489 3.53 21.61 2.16
C GLN A 489 3.52 22.52 0.93
N SER A 490 4.65 23.15 0.62
CA SER A 490 4.78 24.03 -0.54
C SER A 490 4.65 23.28 -1.87
N LEU A 491 5.24 22.08 -1.96
CA LEU A 491 5.12 21.22 -3.13
C LEU A 491 3.69 20.73 -3.34
N ILE A 492 3.02 20.27 -2.29
CA ILE A 492 1.62 19.81 -2.35
C ILE A 492 0.70 20.98 -2.73
N ALA A 493 0.90 22.17 -2.14
CA ALA A 493 0.15 23.37 -2.50
C ALA A 493 0.38 23.77 -3.97
N LEU A 494 1.62 23.67 -4.47
CA LEU A 494 1.94 23.93 -5.87
C LEU A 494 1.23 22.94 -6.80
N ARG A 495 1.30 21.63 -6.49
CA ARG A 495 0.61 20.57 -7.24
C ARG A 495 -0.89 20.83 -7.34
N ARG A 496 -1.53 21.16 -6.22
CA ARG A 496 -2.98 21.45 -6.18
C ARG A 496 -3.37 22.70 -6.95
N ARG A 497 -2.48 23.69 -7.04
CA ARG A 497 -2.74 24.97 -7.73
C ARG A 497 -2.62 24.87 -9.24
N LEU A 498 -1.78 23.97 -9.76
CA LEU A 498 -1.46 23.89 -11.19
C LEU A 498 -2.07 22.61 -11.78
N SER A 499 -3.06 22.75 -12.66
CA SER A 499 -3.78 21.61 -13.28
C SER A 499 -2.88 20.69 -14.08
N CYS A 500 -2.06 21.27 -14.97
CA CYS A 500 -0.61 21.19 -14.87
C CYS A 500 0.03 19.92 -14.32
N LEU A 501 0.01 19.85 -12.99
CA LEU A 501 0.71 18.87 -12.19
C LEU A 501 -0.19 17.69 -11.80
N THR A 502 -1.49 17.80 -12.05
CA THR A 502 -2.53 16.79 -11.73
C THR A 502 -3.13 16.10 -12.95
N ASP A 503 -2.81 16.53 -14.18
CA ASP A 503 -3.13 15.71 -15.35
C ASP A 503 -2.24 14.45 -15.39
N GLY A 504 -2.58 13.48 -16.24
CA GLY A 504 -1.76 12.29 -16.44
C GLY A 504 -1.17 12.22 -17.83
N GLU A 505 -0.90 13.37 -18.46
CA GLU A 505 -0.43 13.43 -19.84
C GLU A 505 1.10 13.23 -19.92
N THR A 506 1.53 11.96 -19.90
CA THR A 506 2.95 11.58 -20.00
C THR A 506 3.59 12.03 -21.31
N GLU A 507 2.82 12.20 -22.39
CA GLU A 507 3.30 12.69 -23.69
C GLU A 507 3.70 14.18 -23.68
N GLN A 508 3.22 14.96 -22.71
CA GLN A 508 3.62 16.36 -22.51
C GLN A 508 4.85 16.52 -21.62
N VAL A 509 5.41 15.41 -21.12
CA VAL A 509 6.62 15.40 -20.30
C VAL A 509 7.83 15.20 -21.21
N SER A 510 8.76 16.14 -21.18
CA SER A 510 10.08 16.00 -21.79
C SER A 510 11.17 16.15 -20.75
N VAL A 511 12.21 15.35 -20.86
CA VAL A 511 13.33 15.38 -19.92
C VAL A 511 14.63 15.49 -20.70
N ILE A 512 15.45 16.48 -20.32
CA ILE A 512 16.85 16.61 -20.75
C ILE A 512 17.75 16.42 -19.54
N PHE A 513 18.92 15.82 -19.73
CA PHE A 513 19.84 15.53 -18.64
C PHE A 513 21.27 15.42 -19.14
N ASP A 514 22.22 15.48 -18.21
CA ASP A 514 23.62 15.15 -18.42
C ASP A 514 24.07 14.18 -17.33
N GLU A 515 24.45 12.96 -17.73
CA GLU A 515 24.91 11.92 -16.80
C GLU A 515 26.23 12.26 -16.13
N THR A 516 27.12 12.94 -16.85
CA THR A 516 28.47 13.25 -16.35
C THR A 516 28.40 14.44 -15.41
N GLU A 517 27.69 15.49 -15.80
CA GLU A 517 27.51 16.69 -14.99
C GLU A 517 26.45 16.52 -13.90
N ARG A 518 25.67 15.42 -13.93
CA ARG A 518 24.71 15.00 -12.91
C ARG A 518 23.58 16.02 -12.68
N TRP A 519 22.93 16.44 -13.77
CA TRP A 519 21.74 17.30 -13.70
C TRP A 519 20.62 16.80 -14.62
N LEU A 520 19.38 17.14 -14.27
CA LEU A 520 18.18 16.80 -15.03
C LEU A 520 17.23 17.99 -15.05
N THR A 521 16.60 18.24 -16.19
CA THR A 521 15.49 19.20 -16.32
C THR A 521 14.29 18.50 -16.94
N MET A 522 13.17 18.52 -16.22
CA MET A 522 11.87 18.01 -16.65
C MET A 522 10.97 19.20 -17.02
N THR A 523 10.53 19.25 -18.27
CA THR A 523 9.49 20.17 -18.73
C THR A 523 8.17 19.41 -18.77
N ARG A 524 7.13 19.99 -18.17
CA ARG A 524 5.76 19.50 -18.24
C ARG A 524 4.83 20.68 -18.50
N GLY A 525 4.49 20.87 -19.78
CA GLY A 525 3.73 22.04 -20.23
C GLY A 525 4.34 23.37 -19.71
N PRO A 526 3.59 24.17 -18.93
CA PRO A 526 4.10 25.43 -18.40
C PRO A 526 5.07 25.28 -17.21
N VAL A 527 5.25 24.09 -16.65
CA VAL A 527 6.16 23.85 -15.52
C VAL A 527 7.51 23.33 -15.99
N LEU A 528 8.58 23.84 -15.39
CA LEU A 528 9.95 23.36 -15.56
C LEU A 528 10.53 23.01 -14.19
N VAL A 529 11.09 21.81 -14.04
CA VAL A 529 11.74 21.33 -12.82
C VAL A 529 13.19 21.01 -13.15
N THR A 530 14.13 21.75 -12.58
CA THR A 530 15.57 21.57 -12.82
C THR A 530 16.25 21.13 -11.53
N CYS A 531 16.97 20.02 -11.59
CA CYS A 531 17.64 19.38 -10.46
C CYS A 531 19.14 19.29 -10.72
N ASN A 532 19.95 19.69 -9.74
CA ASN A 532 21.38 19.41 -9.70
C ASN A 532 21.66 18.31 -8.66
N PHE A 533 22.06 17.13 -9.11
CA PHE A 533 22.43 15.99 -8.26
C PHE A 533 23.92 15.94 -7.94
N ALA A 534 24.73 16.86 -8.47
CA ALA A 534 26.16 16.91 -8.20
C ALA A 534 26.45 17.57 -6.84
N GLU A 535 27.59 17.20 -6.26
CA GLU A 535 28.17 17.84 -5.08
C GLU A 535 28.79 19.23 -5.39
N THR A 536 28.72 19.68 -6.64
CA THR A 536 29.24 20.97 -7.09
C THR A 536 28.16 21.78 -7.79
N PRO A 537 28.25 23.13 -7.78
CA PRO A 537 27.31 23.97 -8.50
C PRO A 537 27.30 23.69 -10.01
N ARG A 538 26.12 23.77 -10.63
CA ARG A 538 25.93 23.58 -12.08
C ARG A 538 25.27 24.79 -12.70
N THR A 539 25.74 25.13 -13.90
CA THR A 539 25.09 26.11 -14.78
C THR A 539 24.41 25.32 -15.90
N ILE A 540 23.08 25.37 -15.95
CA ILE A 540 22.26 24.55 -16.83
C ILE A 540 21.58 25.48 -17.83
N SER A 541 21.84 25.27 -19.13
CA SER A 541 21.17 25.98 -20.20
C SER A 541 19.90 25.23 -20.61
N CYS A 542 18.75 25.87 -20.45
CA CYS A 542 17.44 25.32 -20.80
C CYS A 542 16.60 26.40 -21.52
N ALA A 543 16.33 26.18 -22.81
CA ALA A 543 15.52 27.12 -23.60
C ALA A 543 14.10 27.29 -23.05
N ASP A 544 13.54 26.22 -22.47
CA ASP A 544 12.19 26.23 -21.88
C ASP A 544 12.09 27.09 -20.61
N ALA A 545 13.22 27.49 -20.01
CA ALA A 545 13.21 28.42 -18.88
C ALA A 545 12.84 29.85 -19.28
N LYS A 546 12.96 30.19 -20.57
CA LYS A 546 12.64 31.51 -21.09
C LYS A 546 11.20 31.89 -20.73
N ASP A 547 11.03 33.13 -20.26
CA ASP A 547 9.74 33.71 -19.85
C ASP A 547 9.05 33.01 -18.65
N LYS A 548 9.65 31.97 -18.06
CA LYS A 548 9.16 31.32 -16.84
C LYS A 548 9.74 31.98 -15.60
N LYS A 549 8.96 31.98 -14.52
CA LYS A 549 9.36 32.52 -13.21
C LYS A 549 9.56 31.42 -12.21
N MET A 550 10.60 31.52 -11.39
CA MET A 550 10.80 30.63 -10.26
C MET A 550 9.63 30.77 -9.29
N VAL A 551 8.91 29.67 -9.07
CA VAL A 551 7.76 29.60 -8.15
C VAL A 551 8.09 28.85 -6.87
N LEU A 552 9.12 27.98 -6.91
CA LEU A 552 9.61 27.28 -5.74
C LEU A 552 11.09 26.90 -5.93
N SER A 553 11.90 26.95 -4.86
CA SER A 553 13.31 26.57 -4.87
C SER A 553 13.71 25.91 -3.56
N SER A 554 14.63 24.94 -3.62
CA SER A 554 15.13 24.25 -2.42
C SER A 554 16.02 25.12 -1.53
N THR A 555 16.57 26.21 -2.08
CA THR A 555 17.45 27.20 -1.44
C THR A 555 17.29 28.57 -2.13
N ASP A 556 17.69 29.64 -1.46
CA ASP A 556 17.65 31.02 -1.95
C ASP A 556 18.81 31.35 -2.91
N ASP A 557 19.84 30.50 -2.94
CA ASP A 557 21.06 30.71 -3.75
C ASP A 557 20.89 30.32 -5.24
N ILE A 558 19.69 29.95 -5.67
CA ILE A 558 19.40 29.62 -7.07
C ILE A 558 19.18 30.91 -7.86
N VAL A 559 19.91 31.05 -8.96
CA VAL A 559 19.79 32.21 -9.85
C VAL A 559 19.28 31.75 -11.22
N VAL A 560 18.27 32.46 -11.73
CA VAL A 560 17.68 32.24 -13.07
C VAL A 560 17.90 33.49 -13.92
N GLU A 561 18.63 33.34 -15.01
CA GLU A 561 18.94 34.41 -15.97
C GLU A 561 18.56 33.97 -17.40
N ASP A 562 17.44 34.49 -17.90
CA ASP A 562 16.87 34.15 -19.22
C ASP A 562 16.72 32.63 -19.43
N THR A 563 17.62 31.99 -20.17
CA THR A 563 17.63 30.54 -20.43
C THR A 563 18.61 29.76 -19.56
N THR A 564 19.24 30.40 -18.57
CA THR A 564 20.30 29.80 -17.76
C THR A 564 19.89 29.72 -16.30
N LEU A 565 20.03 28.54 -15.70
CA LEU A 565 19.82 28.32 -14.28
C LEU A 565 21.16 27.96 -13.61
N MET A 566 21.55 28.71 -12.59
CA MET A 566 22.68 28.42 -11.73
C MET A 566 22.18 27.80 -10.44
N LEU A 567 22.45 26.50 -10.28
CA LEU A 567 22.02 25.72 -9.13
C LEU A 567 23.22 25.36 -8.24
N PRO A 568 23.16 25.61 -6.93
CA PRO A 568 24.10 25.02 -5.98
C PRO A 568 24.08 23.49 -6.02
N ALA A 569 25.05 22.87 -5.34
CA ALA A 569 25.06 21.43 -5.12
C ALA A 569 23.75 20.96 -4.48
N HIS A 570 23.22 19.83 -4.96
CA HIS A 570 21.99 19.20 -4.42
C HIS A 570 20.80 20.18 -4.30
N ALA A 571 20.52 20.93 -5.37
CA ALA A 571 19.43 21.89 -5.41
C ALA A 571 18.39 21.57 -6.48
N VAL A 572 17.15 22.04 -6.26
CA VAL A 572 16.05 21.98 -7.24
C VAL A 572 15.36 23.33 -7.35
N ALA A 573 15.05 23.71 -8.59
CA ALA A 573 14.25 24.88 -8.93
C ALA A 573 13.01 24.44 -9.70
N ILE A 574 11.86 25.02 -9.36
CA ILE A 574 10.60 24.85 -10.09
C ILE A 574 10.18 26.20 -10.64
N LEU A 575 10.06 26.28 -11.96
CA LEU A 575 9.64 27.47 -12.69
C LEU A 575 8.27 27.23 -13.33
N PHE A 576 7.49 28.30 -13.48
CA PHE A 576 6.19 28.30 -14.12
C PHE A 576 6.03 29.56 -14.98
N GLY A 577 5.44 29.44 -16.16
CA GLY A 577 5.19 30.55 -17.08
C GLY A 577 4.29 30.16 -18.23
#